data_AF-A0AB74A528-F1
#
_entry.id   AF-A0AB74A528-F1
#
_cell.length_a   1.000
_cell.length_b   1.000
_cell.length_c   1.000
_cell.angle_alpha   90.00
_cell.angle_beta   90.00
_cell.angle_gamma   90.00
#
_symmetry.space_group_name_H-M   'P 1'
#
loop_
_entity.id
_entity.type
_entity.pdbx_description
1 polymer ?
#
loop_
_entity_poly.entity_id
_entity_poly.type
_entity_poly.pdbx_seq_one_letter_code
_entity_poly.pdbx_strand_id
1 'polypeptide(L)'
;MNFENFFAGKTEVPSNLALLAREMPDRCLIVVELDRPIVLTQETRLELPQMSPETRERLELLGVPKEVLDAIGSEAEAKIYEGANLEPAEVNGKDALIRTDIDYDQKDYMGTTNLDRMKSGRAPLDANGKPIELHHIGQKQDSPLAELTSAEHRGNGNDNVLHNKQKESEINREDFDKERKDYWKARAEQIENQR
;
A
#
# COMPACT_ATOMS: atom_id res chain seq x y z
N MET A 1 18.69 21.87 -66.37
CA MET A 1 17.99 22.07 -65.09
C MET A 1 18.81 21.36 -64.03
N ASN A 2 19.35 22.11 -63.06
CA ASN A 2 20.16 21.58 -61.96
C ASN A 2 19.23 21.14 -60.84
N PHE A 3 19.42 19.94 -60.32
CA PHE A 3 18.94 19.56 -58.99
C PHE A 3 20.09 18.86 -58.26
N GLU A 4 20.63 19.54 -57.26
CA GLU A 4 21.59 18.99 -56.31
C GLU A 4 20.85 18.01 -55.38
N ASN A 5 21.33 16.77 -55.29
CA ASN A 5 20.86 15.81 -54.30
C ASN A 5 21.73 15.92 -53.05
N PHE A 6 21.17 16.53 -52.00
CA PHE A 6 21.69 16.42 -50.64
C PHE A 6 21.37 15.02 -50.08
N PHE A 7 22.38 14.16 -49.95
CA PHE A 7 22.26 12.91 -49.18
C PHE A 7 22.48 13.21 -47.70
N ALA A 8 21.38 13.31 -46.94
CA ALA A 8 21.43 13.30 -45.48
C ALA A 8 21.72 11.86 -45.01
N GLY A 9 22.93 11.62 -44.50
CA GLY A 9 23.29 10.36 -43.85
C GLY A 9 22.46 10.17 -42.59
N LYS A 10 21.54 9.22 -42.60
CA LYS A 10 20.86 8.74 -41.39
C LYS A 10 21.81 7.80 -40.66
N THR A 11 22.44 8.25 -39.59
CA THR A 11 23.03 7.35 -38.59
C THR A 11 21.89 6.72 -37.82
N GLU A 12 21.47 5.52 -38.23
CA GLU A 12 20.50 4.73 -37.49
C GLU A 12 21.19 4.17 -36.25
N VAL A 13 20.98 4.82 -35.11
CA VAL A 13 21.34 4.25 -33.82
C VAL A 13 20.43 3.04 -33.61
N PRO A 14 20.97 1.83 -33.45
CA PRO A 14 20.15 0.63 -33.29
C PRO A 14 19.33 0.78 -32.01
N SER A 15 18.07 0.38 -32.07
CA SER A 15 17.20 0.37 -30.89
C SER A 15 17.78 -0.56 -29.82
N ASN A 16 17.45 -0.29 -28.55
CA ASN A 16 17.83 -1.17 -27.45
C ASN A 16 17.39 -2.63 -27.69
N LEU A 17 16.27 -2.82 -28.40
CA LEU A 17 15.79 -4.15 -28.81
C LEU A 17 16.75 -4.85 -29.78
N ALA A 18 17.31 -4.12 -30.76
CA ALA A 18 18.27 -4.65 -31.73
C ALA A 18 19.64 -4.96 -31.11
N LEU A 19 20.03 -4.24 -30.04
CA LEU A 19 21.23 -4.53 -29.27
C LEU A 19 21.07 -5.80 -28.45
N LEU A 20 19.95 -5.96 -27.73
CA LEU A 20 19.64 -7.17 -26.96
C LEU A 20 19.57 -8.43 -27.83
N ALA A 21 18.98 -8.33 -29.02
CA ALA A 21 18.89 -9.44 -29.98
C ALA A 21 20.26 -9.92 -30.47
N ARG A 22 21.29 -9.05 -30.50
CA ARG A 22 22.65 -9.40 -30.88
C ARG A 22 23.43 -10.08 -29.75
N GLU A 23 23.15 -9.74 -28.50
CA GLU A 23 23.81 -10.33 -27.33
C GLU A 23 23.35 -11.76 -27.03
N MET A 24 22.14 -12.16 -27.48
CA MET A 24 21.54 -13.46 -27.10
C MET A 24 20.91 -14.21 -28.28
N PRO A 25 21.69 -14.63 -29.30
CA PRO A 25 21.15 -15.22 -30.53
C PRO A 25 20.40 -16.55 -30.33
N ASP A 26 20.73 -17.32 -29.29
CA ASP A 26 20.20 -18.68 -29.05
C ASP A 26 19.24 -18.79 -27.86
N ARG A 27 18.78 -17.66 -27.28
CA ARG A 27 17.75 -17.71 -26.24
C ARG A 27 16.38 -17.97 -26.88
N CYS A 28 16.04 -19.24 -27.08
CA CYS A 28 14.65 -19.66 -27.25
C CYS A 28 13.90 -19.41 -25.94
N LEU A 29 13.44 -18.17 -25.74
CA LEU A 29 12.48 -17.86 -24.69
C LEU A 29 11.19 -18.62 -25.02
N ILE A 30 10.77 -19.47 -24.10
CA ILE A 30 9.54 -20.24 -24.26
C ILE A 30 8.38 -19.24 -24.30
N VAL A 31 7.70 -19.10 -25.44
CA VAL A 31 6.63 -18.09 -25.62
C VAL A 31 5.54 -18.22 -24.55
N VAL A 32 5.23 -19.45 -24.12
CA VAL A 32 4.25 -19.70 -23.04
C VAL A 32 4.72 -19.25 -21.65
N GLU A 33 6.01 -18.94 -21.45
CA GLU A 33 6.52 -18.30 -20.23
C GLU A 33 6.42 -16.77 -20.30
N LEU A 34 6.52 -16.19 -21.51
CA LEU A 34 6.37 -14.74 -21.74
C LEU A 34 4.90 -14.28 -21.68
N ASP A 35 3.97 -15.15 -22.09
CA ASP A 35 2.52 -14.89 -22.01
C ASP A 35 1.95 -15.04 -20.59
N ARG A 36 2.78 -15.43 -19.60
CA ARG A 36 2.35 -15.43 -18.20
C ARG A 36 2.22 -13.99 -17.75
N PRO A 37 1.10 -13.60 -17.12
CA PRO A 37 1.00 -12.27 -16.53
C PRO A 37 2.12 -12.10 -15.51
N ILE A 38 2.85 -11.00 -15.60
CA ILE A 38 3.85 -10.62 -14.59
C ILE A 38 3.07 -10.30 -13.33
N VAL A 39 2.99 -11.27 -12.42
CA VAL A 39 2.43 -11.08 -11.09
C VAL A 39 3.57 -10.64 -10.17
N LEU A 40 3.35 -9.56 -9.42
CA LEU A 40 4.26 -9.17 -8.35
C LEU A 40 4.18 -10.23 -7.24
N THR A 41 5.23 -11.04 -7.12
CA THR A 41 5.42 -12.03 -6.07
C THR A 41 6.56 -11.58 -5.16
N GLN A 42 6.73 -12.20 -3.99
CA GLN A 42 7.89 -11.91 -3.14
C GLN A 42 9.22 -12.21 -3.84
N GLU A 43 9.23 -13.11 -4.83
CA GLU A 43 10.43 -13.48 -5.59
C GLU A 43 10.69 -12.54 -6.77
N THR A 44 9.63 -11.98 -7.38
CA THR A 44 9.72 -11.03 -8.50
C THR A 44 9.66 -9.56 -8.06
N ARG A 45 9.41 -9.30 -6.76
CA ARG A 45 9.54 -8.00 -6.11
C ARG A 45 11.02 -7.60 -6.08
N LEU A 46 11.51 -7.10 -7.20
CA LEU A 46 12.65 -6.18 -7.22
C LEU A 46 12.33 -5.00 -6.28
N GLU A 47 13.35 -4.29 -5.78
CA GLU A 47 13.13 -3.12 -4.93
C GLU A 47 12.10 -2.21 -5.60
N LEU A 48 10.92 -2.07 -4.96
CA LEU A 48 9.85 -1.26 -5.52
C LEU A 48 10.36 0.17 -5.66
N PRO A 49 9.92 0.89 -6.70
CA PRO A 49 10.32 2.28 -6.88
C PRO A 49 10.00 3.06 -5.61
N GLN A 50 11.02 3.81 -5.16
CA GLN A 50 10.88 4.71 -4.02
C GLN A 50 9.79 5.74 -4.31
N MET A 51 9.12 6.21 -3.26
CA MET A 51 8.06 7.21 -3.39
C MET A 51 8.58 8.46 -4.12
N SER A 52 7.85 8.89 -5.15
CA SER A 52 8.21 10.08 -5.92
C SER A 52 8.04 11.36 -5.07
N PRO A 53 8.87 12.41 -5.27
CA PRO A 53 8.72 13.68 -4.56
C PRO A 53 7.33 14.30 -4.72
N GLU A 54 6.72 14.16 -5.90
CA GLU A 54 5.38 14.68 -6.20
C GLU A 54 4.31 13.96 -5.38
N THR A 55 4.47 12.65 -5.18
CA THR A 55 3.54 11.87 -4.35
C THR A 55 3.67 12.24 -2.88
N ARG A 56 4.91 12.43 -2.42
CA ARG A 56 5.18 12.90 -1.06
C ARG A 56 4.55 14.27 -0.81
N GLU A 57 4.72 15.22 -1.73
CA GLU A 57 4.14 16.56 -1.63
C GLU A 57 2.60 16.53 -1.62
N ARG A 58 1.97 15.68 -2.46
CA ARG A 58 0.51 15.50 -2.43
C ARG A 58 0.03 15.01 -1.07
N LEU A 59 0.67 14.00 -0.49
CA LEU A 59 0.30 13.47 0.81
C LEU A 59 0.53 14.51 1.93
N GLU A 60 1.60 15.30 1.86
CA GLU A 60 1.84 16.41 2.79
C GLU A 60 0.75 17.49 2.70
N LEU A 61 0.28 17.81 1.48
CA LEU A 61 -0.84 18.73 1.26
C LEU A 61 -2.17 18.18 1.79
N LEU A 62 -2.35 16.87 1.84
CA LEU A 62 -3.49 16.20 2.47
C LEU A 62 -3.38 16.16 4.01
N GLY A 63 -2.32 16.73 4.58
CA GLY A 63 -2.10 16.81 6.02
C GLY A 63 -1.49 15.55 6.63
N VAL A 64 -0.98 14.63 5.81
CA VAL A 64 -0.35 13.39 6.30
C VAL A 64 0.93 13.76 7.08
N PRO A 65 1.11 13.25 8.31
CA PRO A 65 2.26 13.60 9.13
C PRO A 65 3.55 13.07 8.52
N LYS A 66 4.66 13.75 8.81
CA LYS A 66 5.98 13.41 8.26
C LYS A 66 6.43 12.00 8.67
N GLU A 67 6.04 11.54 9.87
CA GLU A 67 6.35 10.19 10.34
C GLU A 67 5.74 9.12 9.42
N VAL A 68 4.50 9.32 8.97
CA VAL A 68 3.86 8.44 7.98
C VAL A 68 4.58 8.53 6.64
N LEU A 69 4.88 9.74 6.16
CA LEU A 69 5.57 9.94 4.87
C LEU A 69 6.95 9.29 4.83
N ASP A 70 7.68 9.31 5.94
CA ASP A 70 9.01 8.71 6.06
C ASP A 70 8.94 7.19 6.27
N ALA A 71 7.81 6.67 6.77
CA ALA A 71 7.57 5.24 6.92
C ALA A 71 7.16 4.55 5.61
N ILE A 72 6.53 5.28 4.68
CA ILE A 72 6.13 4.74 3.37
C ILE A 72 7.38 4.32 2.58
N GLY A 73 7.46 3.03 2.25
CA GLY A 73 8.65 2.46 1.61
C GLY A 73 8.64 2.47 0.09
N SER A 74 7.50 2.76 -0.55
CA SER A 74 7.38 2.70 -2.02
C SER A 74 6.22 3.53 -2.58
N GLU A 75 6.30 3.87 -3.87
CA GLU A 75 5.22 4.56 -4.58
C GLU A 75 3.94 3.70 -4.67
N ALA A 76 4.10 2.38 -4.84
CA ALA A 76 2.97 1.45 -4.88
C ALA A 76 2.21 1.40 -3.55
N GLU A 77 2.94 1.48 -2.43
CA GLU A 77 2.34 1.57 -1.09
C GLU A 77 1.58 2.90 -0.91
N ALA A 78 2.18 4.03 -1.29
CA ALA A 78 1.52 5.33 -1.25
C ALA A 78 0.18 5.34 -2.01
N LYS A 79 0.16 4.74 -3.21
CA LYS A 79 -1.04 4.63 -4.04
C LYS A 79 -2.17 3.82 -3.40
N ILE A 80 -1.83 2.81 -2.59
CA ILE A 80 -2.83 2.04 -1.84
C ILE A 80 -3.50 2.94 -0.81
N TYR A 81 -2.72 3.73 -0.07
CA TYR A 81 -3.25 4.66 0.92
C TYR A 81 -4.06 5.81 0.29
N GLU A 82 -3.59 6.38 -0.83
CA GLU A 82 -4.34 7.40 -1.60
C GLU A 82 -5.71 6.87 -2.06
N GLY A 83 -5.82 5.57 -2.35
CA GLY A 83 -7.08 4.93 -2.78
C GLY A 83 -8.02 4.51 -1.65
N ALA A 84 -7.58 4.54 -0.39
CA ALA A 84 -8.26 3.87 0.73
C ALA A 84 -9.14 4.79 1.61
N ASN A 85 -9.50 6.01 1.15
CA ASN A 85 -10.31 6.99 1.91
C ASN A 85 -9.79 7.23 3.35
N LEU A 86 -8.48 7.43 3.47
CA LEU A 86 -7.81 7.58 4.76
C LEU A 86 -7.58 9.06 5.09
N GLU A 87 -7.73 9.38 6.37
CA GLU A 87 -7.35 10.67 6.93
C GLU A 87 -6.30 10.49 8.04
N PRO A 88 -5.33 11.41 8.15
CA PRO A 88 -4.37 11.39 9.24
C PRO A 88 -5.02 11.79 10.57
N ALA A 89 -4.84 10.97 11.59
CA ALA A 89 -5.26 11.25 12.96
C ALA A 89 -4.28 10.64 13.97
N GLU A 90 -4.28 11.17 15.18
CA GLU A 90 -3.55 10.56 16.29
C GLU A 90 -4.50 9.63 17.04
N VAL A 91 -4.13 8.36 17.22
CA VAL A 91 -4.91 7.36 17.98
C VAL A 91 -3.99 6.74 19.01
N ASN A 92 -4.38 6.82 20.30
CA ASN A 92 -3.59 6.29 21.41
C ASN A 92 -2.16 6.87 21.48
N GLY A 93 -1.97 8.14 21.11
CA GLY A 93 -0.66 8.81 21.11
C GLY A 93 0.29 8.40 19.98
N LYS A 94 -0.22 7.67 18.97
CA LYS A 94 0.52 7.32 17.75
C LYS A 94 -0.17 7.90 16.52
N ASP A 95 0.61 8.33 15.54
CA ASP A 95 0.10 8.70 14.23
C ASP A 95 -0.56 7.49 13.54
N ALA A 96 -1.73 7.72 12.98
CA ALA A 96 -2.48 6.70 12.26
C ALA A 96 -3.23 7.29 11.06
N LEU A 97 -3.39 6.47 10.02
CA LEU A 97 -4.29 6.73 8.91
C LEU A 97 -5.61 6.03 9.19
N ILE A 98 -6.61 6.81 9.61
CA ILE A 98 -7.94 6.34 9.97
C ILE A 98 -8.88 6.35 8.76
N ARG A 99 -9.82 5.41 8.70
CA ARG A 99 -10.88 5.45 7.69
C ARG A 99 -12.01 6.39 8.09
N THR A 100 -12.55 7.09 7.10
CA THR A 100 -13.69 8.01 7.26
C THR A 100 -15.02 7.42 6.84
N ASP A 101 -15.02 6.27 6.16
CA ASP A 101 -16.20 5.61 5.60
C ASP A 101 -16.75 4.47 6.47
N ILE A 102 -16.33 4.41 7.75
CA ILE A 102 -16.84 3.42 8.72
C ILE A 102 -18.21 3.87 9.24
N ASP A 103 -19.24 3.05 9.03
CA ASP A 103 -20.53 3.21 9.73
C ASP A 103 -20.42 2.64 11.14
N TYR A 104 -20.37 3.53 12.14
CA TYR A 104 -20.28 3.14 13.56
C TYR A 104 -21.55 2.52 14.13
N ASP A 105 -22.71 2.79 13.52
CA ASP A 105 -24.02 2.30 13.96
C ASP A 105 -24.42 1.00 13.22
N GLN A 106 -23.64 0.60 12.19
CA GLN A 106 -23.76 -0.70 11.53
C GLN A 106 -23.70 -1.84 12.54
N LYS A 107 -24.66 -2.76 12.45
CA LYS A 107 -24.78 -3.92 13.32
C LYS A 107 -24.24 -5.18 12.67
N ASP A 108 -23.55 -5.99 13.45
CA ASP A 108 -23.20 -7.35 13.06
C ASP A 108 -24.41 -8.29 13.14
N TYR A 109 -24.22 -9.55 12.73
CA TYR A 109 -25.27 -10.59 12.76
C TYR A 109 -25.88 -10.81 14.15
N MET A 110 -25.16 -10.45 15.22
CA MET A 110 -25.61 -10.57 16.61
C MET A 110 -26.26 -9.27 17.13
N GLY A 111 -26.39 -8.25 16.29
CA GLY A 111 -26.97 -6.95 16.65
C GLY A 111 -26.01 -5.99 17.35
N THR A 112 -24.72 -6.32 17.44
CA THR A 112 -23.70 -5.46 18.06
C THR A 112 -23.25 -4.39 17.08
N THR A 113 -23.23 -3.12 17.49
CA THR A 113 -22.77 -2.02 16.62
C THR A 113 -21.26 -2.04 16.43
N ASN A 114 -20.77 -1.44 15.35
CA ASN A 114 -19.34 -1.25 15.12
C ASN A 114 -18.67 -0.48 16.27
N LEU A 115 -19.34 0.54 16.81
CA LEU A 115 -18.86 1.26 17.99
C LEU A 115 -18.69 0.33 19.22
N ASP A 116 -19.67 -0.52 19.50
CA ASP A 116 -19.60 -1.49 20.62
C ASP A 116 -18.52 -2.56 20.40
N ARG A 117 -18.28 -2.95 19.13
CA ARG A 117 -17.16 -3.82 18.77
C ARG A 117 -15.84 -3.16 19.11
N MET A 118 -15.65 -1.91 18.70
CA MET A 118 -14.44 -1.12 18.96
C MET A 118 -14.18 -0.92 20.46
N LYS A 119 -15.22 -0.62 21.25
CA LYS A 119 -15.15 -0.56 22.73
C LYS A 119 -14.69 -1.87 23.36
N SER A 120 -15.01 -2.99 22.74
CA SER A 120 -14.56 -4.31 23.18
C SER A 120 -13.13 -4.65 22.70
N GLY A 121 -12.46 -3.72 22.01
CA GLY A 121 -11.17 -3.93 21.35
C GLY A 121 -11.26 -4.79 20.09
N ARG A 122 -12.44 -4.91 19.49
CA ARG A 122 -12.66 -5.65 18.23
C ARG A 122 -12.72 -4.67 17.06
N ALA A 123 -12.17 -5.08 15.92
CA ALA A 123 -12.24 -4.27 14.72
C ALA A 123 -13.70 -4.03 14.29
N PRO A 124 -14.01 -2.81 13.81
CA PRO A 124 -15.26 -2.52 13.14
C PRO A 124 -15.33 -3.29 11.82
N LEU A 125 -16.55 -3.46 11.32
CA LEU A 125 -16.85 -4.09 10.05
C LEU A 125 -16.97 -3.03 8.96
N ASP A 126 -16.45 -3.32 7.77
CA ASP A 126 -16.69 -2.52 6.57
C ASP A 126 -18.14 -2.70 6.07
N ALA A 127 -18.49 -1.97 5.01
CA ALA A 127 -19.80 -2.07 4.36
C ALA A 127 -20.12 -3.47 3.82
N ASN A 128 -19.11 -4.33 3.62
CA ASN A 128 -19.27 -5.72 3.19
C ASN A 128 -19.37 -6.70 4.38
N GLY A 129 -19.36 -6.20 5.61
CA GLY A 129 -19.36 -7.01 6.83
C GLY A 129 -18.02 -7.69 7.15
N LYS A 130 -16.92 -7.26 6.53
CA LYS A 130 -15.57 -7.76 6.80
C LYS A 130 -14.87 -6.90 7.84
N PRO A 131 -14.11 -7.50 8.78
CA PRO A 131 -13.32 -6.72 9.74
C PRO A 131 -12.29 -5.84 9.04
N ILE A 132 -12.17 -4.59 9.49
CA ILE A 132 -11.09 -3.69 9.10
C ILE A 132 -9.78 -4.17 9.76
N GLU A 133 -8.70 -4.17 8.99
CA GLU A 133 -7.38 -4.63 9.41
C GLU A 133 -6.48 -3.43 9.68
N LEU A 134 -5.62 -3.56 10.69
CA LEU A 134 -4.57 -2.59 10.98
C LEU A 134 -3.27 -3.04 10.32
N HIS A 135 -2.58 -2.10 9.69
CA HIS A 135 -1.30 -2.31 9.01
C HIS A 135 -0.23 -1.36 9.59
N HIS A 136 0.94 -1.88 9.95
CA HIS A 136 2.10 -1.04 10.30
C HIS A 136 2.78 -0.52 9.05
N ILE A 137 2.73 0.78 8.84
CA ILE A 137 3.35 1.45 7.69
C ILE A 137 4.87 1.27 7.80
N GLY A 138 5.54 0.70 6.80
CA GLY A 138 6.98 0.43 6.86
C GLY A 138 7.41 -0.77 7.73
N GLN A 139 6.48 -1.60 8.21
CA GLN A 139 6.75 -2.89 8.88
C GLN A 139 7.64 -2.83 10.14
N LYS A 140 7.58 -1.72 10.90
CA LYS A 140 8.27 -1.57 12.20
C LYS A 140 7.25 -1.55 13.33
N GLN A 141 7.67 -1.96 14.53
CA GLN A 141 6.77 -1.98 15.69
C GLN A 141 6.37 -0.57 16.19
N ASP A 142 7.28 0.40 16.02
CA ASP A 142 7.05 1.79 16.42
C ASP A 142 6.51 2.66 15.28
N SER A 143 6.15 2.07 14.13
CA SER A 143 5.67 2.86 13.00
C SER A 143 4.18 3.19 13.09
N PRO A 144 3.74 4.24 12.37
CA PRO A 144 2.32 4.59 12.26
C PRO A 144 1.46 3.45 11.74
N LEU A 145 0.18 3.47 12.12
CA LEU A 145 -0.80 2.47 11.71
C LEU A 145 -1.68 2.97 10.56
N ALA A 146 -2.18 2.06 9.72
CA ALA A 146 -3.20 2.36 8.71
C ALA A 146 -4.38 1.40 8.84
N GLU A 147 -5.60 1.95 8.80
CA GLU A 147 -6.86 1.21 8.78
C GLU A 147 -7.20 0.82 7.34
N LEU A 148 -7.06 -0.46 6.98
CA LEU A 148 -7.32 -0.95 5.63
C LEU A 148 -8.41 -2.01 5.63
N THR A 149 -9.23 -2.05 4.58
CA THR A 149 -10.09 -3.20 4.35
C THR A 149 -9.24 -4.43 4.01
N SER A 150 -9.78 -5.61 4.23
CA SER A 150 -9.12 -6.86 3.82
C SER A 150 -8.75 -6.88 2.31
N ALA A 151 -9.55 -6.20 1.48
CA ALA A 151 -9.29 -6.09 0.04
C ALA A 151 -8.12 -5.15 -0.27
N GLU A 152 -7.99 -4.00 0.39
CA GLU A 152 -6.85 -3.11 0.17
C GLU A 152 -5.57 -3.64 0.83
N HIS A 153 -5.68 -4.34 1.95
CA HIS A 153 -4.53 -4.86 2.68
C HIS A 153 -3.90 -6.09 1.98
N ARG A 154 -4.72 -7.02 1.48
CA ARG A 154 -4.24 -8.29 0.91
C ARG A 154 -4.76 -8.61 -0.48
N GLY A 155 -5.78 -7.90 -0.95
CA GLY A 155 -6.36 -8.14 -2.27
C GLY A 155 -5.49 -7.64 -3.41
N ASN A 156 -5.75 -8.15 -4.61
CA ASN A 156 -5.15 -7.71 -5.87
C ASN A 156 -3.60 -7.62 -5.90
N GLY A 157 -2.90 -8.43 -5.09
CA GLY A 157 -1.43 -8.40 -5.00
C GLY A 157 -0.88 -7.36 -4.03
N ASN A 158 -1.73 -6.59 -3.34
CA ASN A 158 -1.32 -5.60 -2.33
C ASN A 158 -0.61 -6.26 -1.14
N ASP A 159 -0.93 -7.52 -0.82
CA ASP A 159 -0.19 -8.29 0.20
C ASP A 159 1.31 -8.28 -0.09
N ASN A 160 1.70 -8.42 -1.36
CA ASN A 160 3.10 -8.41 -1.76
C ASN A 160 3.72 -7.02 -1.82
N VAL A 161 2.92 -5.96 -1.84
CA VAL A 161 3.39 -4.57 -1.76
C VAL A 161 3.60 -4.18 -0.30
N LEU A 162 2.56 -4.36 0.52
CA LEU A 162 2.51 -3.94 1.91
C LEU A 162 3.34 -4.84 2.85
N HIS A 163 3.47 -6.13 2.56
CA HIS A 163 4.27 -7.07 3.34
C HIS A 163 5.52 -7.49 2.57
N ASN A 164 6.69 -7.18 3.12
CA ASN A 164 7.98 -7.61 2.60
C ASN A 164 8.44 -8.82 3.41
N LYS A 165 8.15 -10.02 2.90
CA LYS A 165 8.43 -11.28 3.59
C LYS A 165 9.90 -11.69 3.50
N GLN A 166 10.71 -10.96 2.72
CA GLN A 166 12.16 -11.17 2.65
C GLN A 166 12.92 -10.51 3.81
N LYS A 167 12.29 -9.54 4.50
CA LYS A 167 12.84 -8.95 5.72
C LYS A 167 12.34 -9.72 6.94
N GLU A 168 13.20 -9.84 7.95
CA GLU A 168 12.74 -10.35 9.24
C GLU A 168 11.68 -9.41 9.82
N SER A 169 10.58 -9.98 10.29
CA SER A 169 9.52 -9.23 10.94
C SER A 169 10.04 -8.69 12.26
N GLU A 170 10.14 -7.37 12.38
CA GLU A 170 10.49 -6.69 13.63
C GLU A 170 9.29 -6.62 14.61
N ILE A 171 8.12 -7.08 14.19
CA ILE A 171 6.86 -6.99 14.94
C ILE A 171 6.62 -8.28 15.73
N ASN A 172 6.42 -8.15 17.04
CA ASN A 172 5.91 -9.24 17.87
C ASN A 172 4.39 -9.37 17.72
N ARG A 173 3.91 -10.54 17.30
CA ARG A 173 2.49 -10.81 17.07
C ARG A 173 1.63 -10.71 18.32
N GLU A 174 2.15 -11.15 19.48
CA GLU A 174 1.38 -11.09 20.73
C GLU A 174 1.22 -9.65 21.23
N ASP A 175 2.25 -8.82 21.03
CA ASP A 175 2.20 -7.41 21.40
C ASP A 175 1.35 -6.62 20.42
N PHE A 176 1.42 -6.95 19.13
CA PHE A 176 0.51 -6.37 18.13
C PHE A 176 -0.95 -6.72 18.43
N ASP A 177 -1.25 -7.94 18.87
CA ASP A 177 -2.61 -8.33 19.26
C ASP A 177 -3.16 -7.49 20.42
N LYS A 178 -2.30 -7.06 21.35
CA LYS A 178 -2.67 -6.12 22.42
C LYS A 178 -2.83 -4.71 21.85
N GLU A 179 -1.85 -4.24 21.07
CA GLU A 179 -1.86 -2.93 20.44
C GLU A 179 -3.13 -2.71 19.61
N ARG A 180 -3.54 -3.69 18.80
CA ARG A 180 -4.79 -3.62 18.01
C ARG A 180 -6.02 -3.44 18.90
N LYS A 181 -6.09 -4.17 20.02
CA LYS A 181 -7.23 -4.06 20.95
C LYS A 181 -7.28 -2.69 21.59
N ASP A 182 -6.14 -2.18 22.02
CA ASP A 182 -6.03 -0.89 22.69
C ASP A 182 -6.26 0.26 21.71
N TYR A 183 -5.76 0.13 20.48
CA TYR A 183 -6.05 1.05 19.38
C TYR A 183 -7.54 1.18 19.13
N TRP A 184 -8.27 0.06 18.95
CA TRP A 184 -9.71 0.13 18.67
C TRP A 184 -10.52 0.71 19.83
N LYS A 185 -10.10 0.46 21.08
CA LYS A 185 -10.73 1.07 22.26
C LYS A 185 -10.50 2.58 22.29
N ALA A 186 -9.26 3.02 22.12
CA ALA A 186 -8.93 4.44 22.05
C ALA A 186 -9.68 5.15 20.91
N ARG A 187 -9.77 4.49 19.74
CA ARG A 187 -10.54 4.98 18.60
C ARG A 187 -12.03 5.13 18.95
N ALA A 188 -12.63 4.16 19.64
CA ALA A 188 -14.01 4.26 20.10
C ALA A 188 -14.22 5.44 21.06
N GLU A 189 -13.34 5.61 22.04
CA GLU A 189 -13.40 6.73 22.98
C GLU A 189 -13.30 8.09 22.28
N GLN A 190 -12.44 8.20 21.26
CA GLN A 190 -12.36 9.43 20.44
C GLN A 190 -13.67 9.72 19.70
N ILE A 191 -14.28 8.70 19.10
CA ILE A 191 -15.55 8.86 18.38
C ILE A 191 -16.67 9.25 19.34
N GLU A 192 -16.70 8.67 20.54
CA GLU A 192 -17.68 9.05 21.58
C GLU A 192 -17.49 10.48 22.06
N ASN A 193 -16.25 10.93 22.23
CA ASN A 193 -15.95 12.30 22.66
C ASN A 193 -16.23 13.36 21.56
N GLN A 194 -16.33 12.92 20.30
CA GLN A 194 -16.63 13.79 19.15
C GLN A 194 -18.12 13.83 18.79
N ARG A 195 -18.94 12.92 19.35
CA ARG A 195 -20.41 12.86 19.16
C ARG A 195 -21.14 13.74 20.17
#